data_AF-A0A3B8XAJ4-F1
#
_entry.id   AF-A0A3B8XAJ4-F1
#
_cell.length_a   1.000
_cell.length_b   1.000
_cell.length_c   1.000
_cell.angle_alpha   90.00
_cell.angle_beta   90.00
_cell.angle_gamma   90.00
#
_symmetry.space_group_name_H-M   'P 1'
#
loop_
_entity.id
_entity.type
_entity.pdbx_description
1 polymer ?
#
loop_
_entity_poly.entity_id
_entity_poly.type
_entity_poly.pdbx_seq_one_letter_code
_entity_poly.pdbx_strand_id
1 'polypeptide(L)' 'MLDVSALPAAALSFGGLLHPPVVLRRELWGDLMALEGDVGCRAVIRARPELVARLPVEALNHPVDVDTPDDYKRLVDLRP' A
#
# COMPACT_ATOMS: atom_id res chain seq x y z
N MET A 1 5.89 -12.46 21.75
CA MET A 1 6.24 -13.18 20.51
C MET A 1 5.84 -12.26 19.37
N LEU A 2 6.76 -11.90 18.47
CA LEU A 2 6.39 -11.11 17.29
C LEU A 2 5.84 -12.08 16.25
N ASP A 3 4.64 -11.81 15.74
CA ASP A 3 4.11 -12.57 14.62
C ASP A 3 4.88 -12.23 13.35
N VAL A 4 5.40 -13.28 12.68
CA VAL A 4 6.20 -13.15 11.46
C VAL A 4 5.46 -13.88 10.34
N SER A 5 5.12 -13.15 9.27
CA SER A 5 4.36 -13.74 8.15
C SER A 5 5.21 -14.67 7.28
N ALA A 6 6.53 -14.53 7.30
CA ALA A 6 7.49 -15.12 6.35
C ALA A 6 7.29 -14.73 4.87
N LEU A 7 6.27 -13.94 4.54
CA LEU A 7 6.00 -13.47 3.18
C LEU A 7 6.98 -12.36 2.76
N PRO A 8 7.27 -12.24 1.44
CA PRO A 8 8.24 -11.28 0.94
C PRO A 8 7.69 -9.85 0.80
N ALA A 9 6.39 -9.65 0.98
CA ALA A 9 5.77 -8.33 0.98
C ALA A 9 4.82 -8.16 2.17
N ALA A 10 4.61 -6.91 2.57
CA ALA A 10 3.62 -6.53 3.56
C ALA A 10 2.99 -5.18 3.20
N ALA A 11 1.69 -5.03 3.43
CA ALA A 11 0.96 -3.79 3.22
C ALA A 11 -0.14 -3.62 4.27
N LEU A 12 -0.51 -2.37 4.54
CA LEU A 12 -1.71 -2.10 5.35
C LEU A 12 -2.96 -2.50 4.57
N SER A 13 -3.98 -2.98 5.28
CA SER A 13 -5.27 -3.31 4.71
C SER A 13 -6.39 -2.52 5.40
N PHE A 14 -7.06 -1.66 4.64
CA PHE A 14 -8.22 -0.89 5.07
C PHE A 14 -9.45 -1.44 4.35
N GLY A 15 -10.36 -2.09 5.08
CA GLY A 15 -11.56 -2.69 4.47
C GLY A 15 -11.25 -3.72 3.37
N GLY A 16 -10.13 -4.45 3.49
CA GLY A 16 -9.68 -5.42 2.50
C GLY A 16 -8.89 -4.85 1.32
N LEU A 17 -8.82 -3.53 1.18
CA LEU A 17 -7.99 -2.85 0.17
C LEU A 17 -6.56 -2.66 0.71
N LEU A 18 -5.55 -2.92 -0.13
CA LEU A 18 -4.14 -2.77 0.25
C LEU A 18 -3.66 -1.33 0.01
N HIS A 19 -3.03 -0.74 1.01
CA HIS A 19 -2.56 0.64 1.00
C HIS A 19 -1.13 0.79 1.52
N PRO A 20 -0.43 1.88 1.14
CA PRO A 20 0.82 2.27 1.76
C PRO A 20 0.70 2.53 3.28
N PRO A 21 1.81 2.42 4.03
CA PRO A 21 3.14 1.97 3.57
C PRO A 21 3.14 0.51 3.13
N VAL A 22 4.00 0.23 2.14
CA VAL A 22 4.29 -1.12 1.64
C VAL A 22 5.76 -1.43 1.91
N VAL A 23 6.04 -2.64 2.40
CA VAL A 23 7.40 -3.15 2.54
C VAL A 23 7.59 -4.31 1.56
N LEU A 24 8.70 -4.29 0.82
CA LEU A 24 9.06 -5.29 -0.18
C LEU A 24 10.46 -5.81 0.11
N ARG A 25 10.62 -7.13 0.24
CA ARG A 25 11.94 -7.76 0.33
C ARG A 25 12.70 -7.59 -0.98
N ARG A 26 14.03 -7.66 -0.88
CA ARG A 26 14.96 -7.49 -2.00
C ARG A 26 14.68 -8.42 -3.18
N GLU A 27 14.20 -9.62 -2.90
CA GLU A 27 13.85 -10.63 -3.91
C GLU A 27 12.80 -10.13 -4.92
N LEU A 28 11.92 -9.19 -4.53
CA LEU A 28 10.90 -8.60 -5.41
C LEU A 28 11.41 -7.41 -6.22
N TRP A 29 12.65 -6.95 -6.01
CA TRP A 29 13.15 -5.73 -6.66
C TRP A 29 13.34 -5.90 -8.16
N GLY A 30 13.66 -7.10 -8.65
CA GLY A 30 13.75 -7.37 -10.08
C GLY A 30 12.45 -7.06 -10.80
N ASP A 31 11.32 -7.48 -10.22
CA ASP A 31 9.98 -7.21 -10.78
C ASP A 31 9.62 -5.72 -10.71
N LEU A 32 10.05 -5.01 -9.67
CA LEU A 32 9.84 -3.55 -9.57
C LEU A 32 10.63 -2.78 -10.62
N MET A 33 11.89 -3.15 -10.84
CA MET A 33 12.78 -2.47 -11.77
C MET A 33 12.43 -2.75 -13.24
N ALA A 34 11.67 -3.80 -13.50
CA ALA A 34 11.11 -4.12 -14.81
C ALA A 34 9.82 -3.35 -15.14
N LEU A 35 9.26 -2.58 -14.20
CA LEU A 35 8.06 -1.79 -14.44
C LEU A 35 8.37 -0.56 -15.29
N GLU A 36 7.44 -0.23 -16.19
CA GLU A 36 7.50 0.96 -17.02
C GLU A 36 6.24 1.82 -16.80
N GLY A 37 6.41 3.14 -16.92
CA GLY A 37 5.32 4.10 -16.72
C GLY A 37 4.95 4.32 -15.25
N ASP A 38 3.86 5.06 -15.04
CA ASP A 38 3.41 5.47 -13.71
C ASP A 38 2.43 4.44 -13.09
N VAL A 39 2.94 3.23 -12.86
CA VAL A 39 2.17 2.11 -12.29
C VAL A 39 2.53 1.79 -10.84
N GLY A 40 3.77 2.11 -10.45
CA GLY A 40 4.32 1.86 -9.11
C GLY A 40 4.27 0.39 -8.67
N CYS A 41 4.59 0.16 -7.39
CA CYS A 41 4.63 -1.20 -6.82
C CYS A 41 3.29 -1.95 -6.82
N ARG A 42 2.17 -1.25 -7.02
CA ARG A 42 0.82 -1.82 -7.09
C ARG A 42 0.71 -2.88 -8.18
N ALA A 43 1.44 -2.74 -9.30
CA ALA A 43 1.48 -3.75 -10.34
C ALA A 43 2.04 -5.10 -9.83
N VAL A 44 3.18 -5.06 -9.12
CA VAL A 44 3.82 -6.26 -8.55
C VAL A 44 2.95 -6.94 -7.49
N ILE A 45 2.31 -6.14 -6.63
CA ILE A 45 1.40 -6.62 -5.57
C ILE A 45 0.17 -7.29 -6.17
N ARG A 46 -0.45 -6.68 -7.18
CA ARG A 46 -1.66 -7.21 -7.82
C ARG A 46 -1.41 -8.46 -8.64
N ALA A 47 -0.21 -8.60 -9.20
CA ALA A 47 0.16 -9.80 -9.95
C ALA A 47 0.28 -11.03 -9.05
N ARG A 48 0.68 -10.85 -7.78
CA ARG A 48 0.92 -11.94 -6.81
C ARG A 48 0.44 -11.56 -5.39
N PRO A 49 -0.86 -11.37 -5.17
CA PRO A 49 -1.40 -10.94 -3.88
C PRO A 49 -1.19 -11.94 -2.74
N GLU A 50 -0.93 -13.21 -3.07
CA GLU A 50 -0.57 -14.29 -2.13
C GLU A 50 0.80 -14.08 -1.46
N LEU A 51 1.67 -13.26 -2.05
CA LEU A 51 2.99 -12.94 -1.49
C LEU A 51 2.94 -11.79 -0.47
N VAL A 52 1.75 -11.26 -0.16
CA VAL A 52 1.57 -10.04 0.62
C VAL A 52 0.91 -10.36 1.96
N ALA A 53 1.64 -10.16 3.04
CA ALA A 53 1.06 -10.11 4.37
C ALA A 53 0.18 -8.88 4.50
N ARG A 54 -1.10 -9.08 4.82
CA ARG A 54 -2.06 -8.00 5.00
C ARG A 54 -2.13 -7.62 6.47
N LEU A 55 -1.84 -6.36 6.79
CA LEU A 55 -1.92 -5.84 8.15
C LEU A 55 -3.23 -5.06 8.29
N PRO A 56 -4.29 -5.64 8.89
CA PRO A 56 -5.57 -4.95 9.01
C PRO A 56 -5.43 -3.69 9.87
N VAL A 57 -6.05 -2.61 9.40
CA VAL A 57 -6.13 -1.33 10.12
C VAL A 57 -7.60 -0.99 10.32
N GLU A 58 -8.02 -0.91 11.58
CA GLU A 58 -9.42 -0.68 11.96
C GLU A 58 -9.68 0.71 12.54
N ALA A 59 -8.70 1.28 13.27
CA ALA A 59 -8.89 2.49 14.06
C ALA A 59 -8.42 3.78 13.37
N LEU A 60 -7.85 3.68 12.16
CA LEU A 60 -7.35 4.84 11.41
C LEU A 60 -8.19 5.05 10.17
N ASN A 61 -8.43 6.31 9.83
CA ASN A 61 -9.03 6.67 8.57
C ASN A 61 -8.14 6.20 7.42
N HIS A 62 -8.82 5.85 6.33
CA HIS A 62 -8.18 5.53 5.07
C HIS A 62 -7.29 6.70 4.60
N PRO A 63 -6.02 6.46 4.21
CA PRO A 63 -5.15 7.51 3.71
C PRO A 63 -5.66 8.05 2.37
N VAL A 64 -5.89 9.37 2.31
CA VAL A 64 -6.46 10.04 1.14
C VAL A 64 -5.34 10.52 0.21
N ASP A 65 -5.44 10.16 -1.07
CA ASP A 65 -4.58 10.69 -2.12
C ASP A 65 -5.00 12.13 -2.48
N VAL A 66 -4.04 13.00 -2.75
CA VAL A 66 -4.27 14.42 -3.09
C VAL A 66 -3.79 14.68 -4.50
N ASP A 67 -4.65 14.40 -5.48
CA ASP A 67 -4.34 14.54 -6.90
C ASP A 67 -4.84 15.85 -7.51
N THR A 68 -5.87 16.44 -6.89
CA THR A 68 -6.52 17.67 -7.38
C THR A 68 -6.58 18.77 -6.32
N PRO A 69 -6.75 20.05 -6.73
CA PRO A 69 -7.01 21.14 -5.79
C PRO A 69 -8.25 20.89 -4.90
N ASP A 70 -9.25 20.18 -5.40
CA ASP A 70 -10.44 19.81 -4.63
C ASP A 70 -10.12 18.74 -3.57
N ASP A 71 -9.25 17.78 -3.86
CA ASP A 71 -8.79 16.80 -2.87
C ASP A 71 -8.03 17.48 -1.74
N TYR A 72 -7.19 18.46 -2.09
CA TYR A 72 -6.50 19.28 -1.10
C TYR A 72 -7.50 20.07 -0.24
N LYS A 73 -8.50 20.70 -0.86
CA LYS A 73 -9.55 21.44 -0.14
C LYS A 73 -10.29 20.52 0.85
N ARG A 74 -10.71 19.33 0.42
CA ARG A 74 -11.34 18.34 1.30
C ARG A 74 -10.42 17.95 2.45
N LEU A 75 -9.14 17.70 2.19
CA LEU A 75 -8.17 17.32 3.22
C LEU A 75 -8.01 18.42 4.28
N VAL A 76 -7.95 19.69 3.88
CA VAL A 76 -7.77 20.79 4.83
C VAL A 76 -9.03 21.10 5.64
N ASP A 77 -10.22 20.88 5.06
CA ASP A 77 -11.52 21.05 5.72
C ASP A 77 -11.81 19.91 6.71
N LEU A 78 -11.16 18.75 6.56
CA LEU A 78 -11.22 17.62 7.50
C LEU A 78 -10.35 17.80 8.76
N ARG A 79 -9.57 18.89 8.84
CA ARG A 79 -8.77 19.19 10.05
C ARG A 79 -9.70 19.70 11.15
N PRO A 80 -9.58 19.19 12.39
CA PRO A 80 -10.31 19.73 13.53
C PRO A 80 -9.92 21.19 13.84
#